data_AF-A0A7I7PEU3-F1
#
_entry.id   AF-A0A7I7PEU3-F1
#
_cell.length_a   1.000
_cell.length_b   1.000
_cell.length_c   1.000
_cell.angle_alpha   90.00
_cell.angle_beta   90.00
_cell.angle_gamma   90.00
#
_symmetry.space_group_name_H-M   'P 1'
#
loop_
_entity.id
_entity.type
_entity.pdbx_description
1 polymer ?
#
loop_
_entity_poly.entity_id
_entity_poly.type
_entity_poly.pdbx_seq_one_letter_code
_entity_poly.pdbx_strand_id
1 'polypeptide(L)'
;MTRLWRDEEPAAESAGSLGATALAWLPAGDYEHALQLWPEFAASDLVTGPDGPLPHALYCRALQQKLVEFAEAGFPGLAVAPVRVEPFTAWCAEQGQRPDSAEARAEYAAHLTAQGDPGVTPWPPSRNDPCWCGSGRKYKKCCAAPRFVDAHPPR
;
A
#
# COMPACT_ATOMS: atom_id res chain seq x y z
N MET A 1 -23.33 -9.02 57.83
CA MET A 1 -23.49 -9.08 56.36
C MET A 1 -22.85 -7.80 55.79
N THR A 2 -21.56 -7.58 56.03
CA THR A 2 -20.39 -8.09 55.28
C THR A 2 -20.24 -7.44 53.89
N ARG A 3 -19.50 -6.33 53.89
CA ARG A 3 -18.68 -5.66 52.86
C ARG A 3 -19.06 -5.85 51.39
N LEU A 4 -19.50 -4.73 50.79
CA LEU A 4 -19.44 -4.41 49.36
C LEU A 4 -17.99 -4.48 48.88
N TRP A 5 -17.67 -5.47 48.06
CA TRP A 5 -16.47 -5.49 47.23
C TRP A 5 -16.89 -5.10 45.81
N ARG A 6 -16.49 -3.89 45.42
CA ARG A 6 -16.50 -3.44 44.03
C ARG A 6 -15.33 -4.15 43.37
N ASP A 7 -15.64 -5.10 42.52
CA ASP A 7 -14.65 -5.73 41.65
C ASP A 7 -14.30 -4.70 40.57
N GLU A 8 -13.15 -4.05 40.76
CA GLU A 8 -12.57 -3.10 39.83
C GLU A 8 -11.74 -3.93 38.86
N GLU A 9 -12.39 -4.39 37.78
CA GLU A 9 -11.78 -5.15 36.70
C GLU A 9 -10.68 -4.29 36.04
N PRO A 10 -9.40 -4.70 36.07
CA PRO A 10 -8.35 -3.94 35.41
C PRO A 10 -8.56 -3.98 33.90
N ALA A 11 -8.53 -2.78 33.29
CA ALA A 11 -8.53 -2.58 31.85
C ALA A 11 -7.49 -3.49 31.22
N ALA A 12 -7.98 -4.46 30.43
CA ALA A 12 -7.14 -5.35 29.64
C ALA A 12 -6.18 -4.49 28.82
N GLU A 13 -4.92 -4.75 29.09
CA GLU A 13 -3.74 -4.11 28.54
C GLU A 13 -3.87 -3.99 27.03
N SER A 14 -3.64 -2.78 26.51
CA SER A 14 -3.47 -2.52 25.09
C SER A 14 -2.30 -3.35 24.60
N ALA A 15 -2.59 -4.55 24.09
CA ALA A 15 -1.67 -5.30 23.26
C ALA A 15 -1.26 -4.35 22.14
N GLY A 16 -0.01 -3.89 22.19
CA GLY A 16 0.57 -3.04 21.16
C GLY A 16 0.29 -3.69 19.82
N SER A 17 -0.55 -3.04 19.01
CA SER A 17 -0.72 -3.43 17.62
C SER A 17 0.65 -3.29 16.99
N LEU A 18 1.30 -4.42 16.72
CA LEU A 18 2.42 -4.43 15.78
C LEU A 18 1.81 -3.88 14.48
N GLY A 19 2.10 -2.61 14.22
CA GLY A 19 1.44 -1.84 13.18
C GLY A 19 1.53 -2.57 11.85
N ALA A 20 0.41 -2.64 11.14
CA ALA A 20 0.40 -3.21 9.81
C ALA A 20 1.48 -2.53 8.95
N THR A 21 2.34 -3.32 8.31
CA THR A 21 3.35 -2.77 7.40
C THR A 21 2.67 -2.44 6.08
N ALA A 22 2.50 -1.14 5.81
CA ALA A 22 1.79 -0.68 4.63
C ALA A 22 2.76 -0.28 3.51
N LEU A 23 2.50 -0.79 2.31
CA LEU A 23 3.19 -0.33 1.11
C LEU A 23 2.39 0.81 0.46
N ALA A 24 3.11 1.86 0.07
CA ALA A 24 2.56 2.97 -0.69
C ALA A 24 2.17 2.53 -2.10
N TRP A 25 0.91 2.74 -2.47
CA TRP A 25 0.38 2.46 -3.78
C TRP A 25 -0.29 3.70 -4.38
N LEU A 26 0.05 4.06 -5.61
CA LEU A 26 -0.64 5.13 -6.33
C LEU A 26 -1.82 4.57 -7.15
N PRO A 27 -3.05 5.04 -6.89
CA PRO A 27 -4.20 4.73 -7.75
C PRO A 27 -4.01 5.18 -9.19
N ALA A 28 -4.81 4.65 -10.11
CA ALA A 28 -4.86 5.15 -11.48
C ALA A 28 -5.32 6.63 -11.48
N GLY A 29 -4.76 7.44 -12.38
CA GLY A 29 -4.86 8.90 -12.39
C GLY A 29 -3.75 9.55 -11.54
N ASP A 30 -3.64 9.16 -10.27
CA ASP A 30 -2.58 9.63 -9.37
C ASP A 30 -1.20 9.13 -9.79
N TYR A 31 -1.12 7.88 -10.24
CA TYR A 31 0.11 7.29 -10.76
C TYR A 31 0.67 8.08 -11.95
N GLU A 32 -0.16 8.33 -12.97
CA GLU A 32 0.23 9.06 -14.17
C GLU A 32 0.63 10.50 -13.83
N HIS A 33 -0.06 11.13 -12.88
CA HIS A 33 0.28 12.46 -12.41
C HIS A 33 1.62 12.47 -11.65
N ALA A 34 1.86 11.49 -10.79
CA ALA A 34 3.13 11.33 -10.09
C ALA A 34 4.30 11.12 -11.06
N LEU A 35 4.13 10.35 -12.14
CA LEU A 35 5.16 10.20 -13.16
C LEU A 35 5.60 11.53 -13.79
N GLN A 36 4.70 12.52 -13.87
CA GLN A 36 5.02 13.86 -14.40
C GLN A 36 5.71 14.75 -13.36
N LEU A 37 5.33 14.61 -12.09
CA LEU A 37 5.78 15.51 -11.02
C LEU A 37 7.05 15.04 -10.32
N TRP A 38 7.28 13.73 -10.26
CA TRP A 38 8.23 13.08 -9.35
C TRP A 38 9.23 12.21 -10.12
N PRO A 39 10.34 12.79 -10.61
CA PRO A 39 11.37 12.07 -11.36
C PRO A 39 12.01 10.90 -10.61
N GLU A 40 12.24 11.01 -9.30
CA GLU A 40 12.80 9.91 -8.50
C GLU A 40 11.81 8.74 -8.39
N PHE A 41 10.50 9.02 -8.24
CA PHE A 41 9.47 8.00 -8.34
C PHE A 41 9.44 7.34 -9.72
N ALA A 42 9.47 8.14 -10.79
CA ALA A 42 9.44 7.66 -12.17
C ALA A 42 10.67 6.80 -12.53
N ALA A 43 11.82 7.04 -11.89
CA ALA A 43 13.05 6.28 -12.06
C ALA A 43 13.16 5.05 -11.15
N SER A 44 12.23 4.83 -10.22
CA SER A 44 12.31 3.72 -9.27
C SER A 44 12.17 2.34 -9.92
N ASP A 45 12.75 1.31 -9.30
CA ASP A 45 12.67 -0.08 -9.78
C ASP A 45 11.24 -0.64 -9.87
N LEU A 46 10.28 -0.02 -9.15
CA LEU A 46 8.87 -0.38 -9.23
C LEU A 46 8.18 0.15 -10.50
N VAL A 47 8.78 1.13 -11.15
CA VAL A 47 8.16 1.97 -12.17
C VAL A 47 8.93 1.91 -13.48
N THR A 48 10.25 1.79 -13.47
CA THR A 48 11.05 1.79 -14.68
C THR A 48 10.82 0.53 -15.52
N GLY A 49 10.55 0.70 -16.82
CA GLY A 49 10.45 -0.36 -17.83
C GLY A 49 11.37 -0.10 -19.03
N PRO A 50 11.43 -1.03 -19.99
CA PRO A 50 12.34 -0.93 -21.15
C PRO A 50 12.03 0.25 -22.08
N ASP A 51 10.76 0.64 -22.19
CA ASP A 51 10.28 1.70 -23.09
C ASP A 51 9.86 2.98 -22.34
N GLY A 52 10.32 3.13 -21.08
CA GLY A 52 9.89 4.19 -20.15
C GLY A 52 9.10 3.64 -18.97
N PRO A 53 8.41 4.51 -18.20
CA PRO A 53 7.61 4.08 -17.06
C PRO A 53 6.58 3.02 -17.42
N LEU A 54 6.47 2.00 -16.57
CA LEU A 54 5.53 0.90 -16.70
C LEU A 54 4.09 1.42 -16.75
N PRO A 55 3.20 0.82 -17.56
CA PRO A 55 1.77 1.04 -17.41
C PRO A 55 1.31 0.70 -15.99
N HIS A 56 0.30 1.41 -15.48
CA HIS A 56 -0.21 1.25 -14.11
C HIS A 56 -0.47 -0.21 -13.71
N ALA A 57 -0.99 -1.02 -14.63
CA ALA A 57 -1.24 -2.43 -14.40
C ALA A 57 0.05 -3.24 -14.13
N LEU A 58 1.17 -2.91 -14.78
CA LEU A 58 2.47 -3.54 -14.55
C LEU A 58 3.14 -3.00 -13.27
N TYR A 59 3.00 -1.70 -12.97
CA TYR A 59 3.38 -1.15 -11.67
C TYR A 59 2.68 -1.89 -10.51
N CYS A 60 1.37 -2.11 -10.61
CA CYS A 60 0.62 -2.88 -9.61
C CYS A 60 1.12 -4.33 -9.48
N ARG A 61 1.67 -4.92 -10.56
CA ARG A 61 2.26 -6.26 -10.51
C ARG A 61 3.62 -6.26 -9.83
N ALA A 62 4.47 -5.29 -10.11
CA ALA A 62 5.73 -5.11 -9.41
C ALA A 62 5.49 -4.94 -7.90
N LEU A 63 4.49 -4.13 -7.53
CA LEU A 63 4.12 -3.95 -6.12
C LEU A 63 3.51 -5.22 -5.49
N GLN A 64 2.70 -5.98 -6.26
CA GLN A 64 2.23 -7.30 -5.82
C GLN A 64 3.39 -8.25 -5.50
N GLN A 65 4.44 -8.27 -6.34
CA GLN A 65 5.61 -9.11 -6.11
C GLN A 65 6.33 -8.69 -4.84
N LYS A 66 6.50 -7.39 -4.58
CA LYS A 66 7.04 -6.89 -3.31
C LYS A 66 6.22 -7.30 -2.10
N LEU A 67 4.89 -7.26 -2.17
CA LEU A 67 4.02 -7.73 -1.09
C LEU A 67 4.22 -9.23 -0.81
N VAL A 68 4.36 -10.04 -1.85
CA VAL A 68 4.66 -11.47 -1.71
C VAL A 68 6.05 -11.68 -1.09
N GLU A 69 7.07 -10.98 -1.58
CA GLU A 69 8.43 -11.03 -1.02
C GLU A 69 8.45 -10.70 0.49
N PHE A 70 7.76 -9.63 0.90
CA PHE A 70 7.64 -9.26 2.32
C PHE A 70 6.91 -10.34 3.13
N ALA A 71 5.82 -10.91 2.59
CA ALA A 71 5.09 -11.96 3.28
C ALA A 71 5.90 -13.25 3.45
N GLU A 72 6.65 -13.65 2.41
CA GLU A 72 7.56 -14.79 2.44
C GLU A 72 8.74 -14.56 3.38
N ALA A 73 9.19 -13.32 3.52
CA ALA A 73 10.18 -12.89 4.51
C ALA A 73 9.63 -12.84 5.96
N GLY A 74 8.33 -13.10 6.16
CA GLY A 74 7.72 -13.21 7.49
C GLY A 74 7.20 -11.90 8.08
N PHE A 75 7.03 -10.84 7.28
CA PHE A 75 6.42 -9.59 7.75
C PHE A 75 4.90 -9.80 7.98
N PRO A 76 4.40 -9.67 9.23
CA PRO A 76 2.99 -9.85 9.51
C PRO A 76 2.17 -8.61 9.14
N GLY A 77 0.87 -8.80 8.90
CA GLY A 77 -0.08 -7.69 8.80
C GLY A 77 0.22 -6.71 7.67
N LEU A 78 0.52 -7.19 6.47
CA LEU A 78 0.76 -6.29 5.34
C LEU A 78 -0.52 -5.55 4.94
N ALA A 79 -0.35 -4.33 4.45
CA ALA A 79 -1.44 -3.52 3.90
C ALA A 79 -0.96 -2.74 2.66
N VAL A 80 -1.92 -2.24 1.89
CA VAL A 80 -1.68 -1.33 0.77
C VAL A 80 -2.39 -0.02 1.07
N ALA A 81 -1.62 1.07 1.13
CA ALA A 81 -2.13 2.41 1.42
C ALA A 81 -2.21 3.26 0.14
N PRO A 82 -3.37 3.87 -0.16
CA PRO A 82 -3.55 4.66 -1.38
C PRO A 82 -2.92 6.05 -1.23
N VAL A 83 -1.81 6.28 -1.91
CA VAL A 83 -1.14 7.58 -2.01
C VAL A 83 -1.76 8.36 -3.16
N ARG A 84 -2.63 9.31 -2.82
CA ARG A 84 -3.17 10.30 -3.77
C ARG A 84 -2.24 11.50 -3.84
N VAL A 85 -1.97 12.01 -5.04
CA VAL A 85 -0.94 13.02 -5.28
C VAL A 85 -1.19 14.30 -4.50
N GLU A 86 -2.42 14.81 -4.52
CA GLU A 86 -2.74 16.09 -3.89
C GLU A 86 -2.69 16.02 -2.35
N PRO A 87 -3.37 15.07 -1.66
CA PRO A 87 -3.26 14.92 -0.21
C PRO A 87 -1.84 14.61 0.28
N PHE A 88 -1.10 13.80 -0.46
CA PHE A 88 0.27 13.46 -0.10
C PHE A 88 1.22 14.65 -0.27
N THR A 89 1.07 15.43 -1.34
CA THR A 89 1.88 16.65 -1.54
C THR A 89 1.62 17.68 -0.45
N ALA A 90 0.35 17.87 -0.05
CA ALA A 90 -0.01 18.74 1.06
C ALA A 90 0.61 18.26 2.38
N TRP A 91 0.50 16.96 2.68
CA TRP A 91 1.13 16.37 3.86
C TRP A 91 2.65 16.53 3.87
N CYS A 92 3.33 16.29 2.74
CA CYS A 92 4.77 16.51 2.62
C CYS A 92 5.16 17.96 2.91
N ALA A 93 4.39 18.93 2.42
CA ALA A 93 4.65 20.35 2.69
C ALA A 93 4.55 20.67 4.19
N GLU A 94 3.56 20.10 4.89
CA GLU A 94 3.41 20.25 6.34
C GLU A 94 4.56 19.60 7.14
N GLN A 95 5.06 18.46 6.67
CA GLN A 95 6.18 17.74 7.30
C GLN A 95 7.56 18.26 6.88
N GLY A 96 7.64 19.22 5.95
CA GLY A 96 8.91 19.69 5.38
C GLY A 96 9.64 18.62 4.55
N GLN A 97 8.92 17.67 3.98
CA GLN A 97 9.45 16.57 3.17
C GLN A 97 9.28 16.81 1.67
N ARG A 98 10.07 16.09 0.85
CA ARG A 98 9.92 16.09 -0.60
C ARG A 98 8.96 14.97 -1.02
N PRO A 99 7.88 15.25 -1.78
CA PRO A 99 6.95 14.21 -2.22
C PRO A 99 7.58 13.22 -3.23
N ASP A 100 8.71 13.57 -3.85
CA ASP A 100 9.43 12.66 -4.75
C ASP A 100 10.21 11.54 -4.00
N SER A 101 10.43 11.67 -2.68
CA SER A 101 11.17 10.69 -1.87
C SER A 101 10.37 9.40 -1.61
N ALA A 102 11.06 8.26 -1.70
CA ALA A 102 10.48 6.96 -1.36
C ALA A 102 10.18 6.83 0.13
N GLU A 103 11.03 7.40 0.98
CA GLU A 103 10.88 7.46 2.42
C GLU A 103 9.62 8.24 2.79
N ALA A 104 9.41 9.41 2.19
CA ALA A 104 8.21 10.22 2.41
C ALA A 104 6.92 9.45 2.06
N ARG A 105 6.92 8.70 0.94
CA ARG A 105 5.78 7.85 0.56
C ARG A 105 5.55 6.72 1.56
N ALA A 106 6.62 6.09 2.07
CA ALA A 106 6.52 5.02 3.07
C ALA A 106 5.98 5.54 4.41
N GLU A 107 6.47 6.70 4.87
CA GLU A 107 5.97 7.36 6.08
C GLU A 107 4.50 7.77 5.95
N TYR A 108 4.10 8.28 4.78
CA TYR A 108 2.70 8.61 4.53
C TYR A 108 1.80 7.36 4.50
N ALA A 109 2.26 6.24 3.93
CA ALA A 109 1.53 4.98 3.99
C ALA A 109 1.34 4.48 5.43
N ALA A 110 2.38 4.61 6.27
CA ALA A 110 2.29 4.32 7.70
C ALA A 110 1.32 5.28 8.42
N HIS A 111 1.34 6.58 8.08
CA HIS A 111 0.42 7.57 8.60
C HIS A 111 -1.04 7.23 8.29
N LEU A 112 -1.37 6.94 7.02
CA LEU A 112 -2.72 6.53 6.60
C LEU A 112 -3.20 5.29 7.37
N THR A 113 -2.30 4.33 7.57
CA THR A 113 -2.59 3.09 8.29
C THR A 113 -2.86 3.35 9.77
N ALA A 114 -2.03 4.18 10.41
CA ALA A 114 -2.20 4.55 11.81
C ALA A 114 -3.48 5.36 12.08
N GLN A 115 -3.93 6.15 11.10
CA GLN A 115 -5.19 6.90 11.17
C GLN A 115 -6.42 6.05 10.83
N GLY A 116 -6.23 4.81 10.37
CA GLY A 116 -7.33 3.95 9.92
C GLY A 116 -8.05 4.49 8.68
N ASP A 117 -7.30 5.08 7.74
CA ASP A 117 -7.88 5.60 6.50
C ASP A 117 -8.67 4.47 5.78
N PRO A 118 -9.93 4.72 5.39
CA PRO A 118 -10.80 3.68 4.84
C PRO A 118 -10.35 3.15 3.47
N GLY A 119 -9.40 3.82 2.82
CA GLY A 119 -8.77 3.37 1.58
C GLY A 119 -7.63 2.37 1.80
N VAL A 120 -7.10 2.25 3.02
CA VAL A 120 -6.06 1.27 3.35
C VAL A 120 -6.66 -0.14 3.29
N THR A 121 -6.09 -0.98 2.43
CA THR A 121 -6.57 -2.34 2.19
C THR A 121 -5.65 -3.35 2.84
N PRO A 122 -6.13 -4.20 3.78
CA PRO A 122 -5.36 -5.32 4.31
C PRO A 122 -4.96 -6.28 3.18
N TRP A 123 -3.71 -6.74 3.22
CA TRP A 123 -3.17 -7.65 2.22
C TRP A 123 -2.75 -8.98 2.87
N PRO A 124 -3.10 -10.13 2.26
CA PRO A 124 -3.83 -10.26 1.01
C PRO A 124 -5.36 -10.08 1.20
N PRO A 125 -6.07 -9.47 0.23
CA PRO A 125 -7.53 -9.53 0.19
C PRO A 125 -8.03 -10.98 0.09
N SER A 126 -9.30 -11.23 0.45
CA SER A 126 -9.89 -12.55 0.19
C SER A 126 -9.93 -12.83 -1.31
N ARG A 127 -9.89 -14.11 -1.68
CA ARG A 127 -9.79 -14.57 -3.07
C ARG A 127 -10.89 -13.99 -3.98
N ASN A 128 -12.08 -13.74 -3.45
CA ASN A 128 -13.23 -13.24 -4.22
C ASN A 128 -13.46 -11.73 -4.05
N ASP A 129 -12.75 -11.08 -3.14
CA ASP A 129 -12.88 -9.64 -2.90
C ASP A 129 -12.33 -8.84 -4.08
N PRO A 130 -12.74 -7.57 -4.24
CA PRO A 130 -12.10 -6.67 -5.19
C PRO A 130 -10.59 -6.63 -4.99
N CYS A 131 -9.86 -6.60 -6.09
CA CYS A 131 -8.41 -6.51 -6.07
C CYS A 131 -7.97 -5.13 -5.58
N TRP A 132 -6.99 -5.10 -4.68
CA TRP A 132 -6.42 -3.88 -4.09
C TRP A 132 -5.92 -2.86 -5.12
N CYS A 133 -5.57 -3.30 -6.33
CA CYS A 133 -5.09 -2.43 -7.41
C CYS A 133 -6.17 -1.53 -8.05
N GLY A 134 -7.40 -1.51 -7.53
CA GLY A 134 -8.48 -0.68 -8.05
C GLY A 134 -9.16 -1.17 -9.33
N SER A 135 -8.74 -2.31 -9.89
CA SER A 135 -9.32 -2.84 -11.15
C SER A 135 -10.77 -3.32 -11.06
N GLY A 136 -11.37 -3.42 -9.86
CA GLY A 136 -12.70 -3.98 -9.61
C GLY A 136 -12.83 -5.49 -9.83
N ARG A 137 -11.81 -6.16 -10.40
CA ARG A 137 -11.79 -7.61 -10.61
C ARG A 137 -11.56 -8.35 -9.29
N LYS A 138 -12.08 -9.57 -9.18
CA LYS A 138 -11.79 -10.47 -8.04
C LYS A 138 -10.27 -10.67 -7.88
N TYR A 139 -9.75 -10.60 -6.66
CA TYR A 139 -8.31 -10.68 -6.38
C TYR A 139 -7.64 -11.92 -7.01
N LYS A 140 -8.25 -13.11 -6.86
CA LYS A 140 -7.75 -14.37 -7.47
C LYS A 140 -7.68 -14.36 -9.01
N LYS A 141 -8.40 -13.44 -9.65
CA LYS A 141 -8.45 -13.25 -11.10
C LYS A 141 -7.70 -12.01 -11.55
N CYS A 142 -7.03 -11.31 -10.64
CA CYS A 142 -6.25 -10.09 -10.91
C CYS A 142 -4.85 -10.26 -10.33
N CYS A 143 -4.41 -9.46 -9.34
CA CYS A 143 -3.03 -9.48 -8.83
C CYS A 143 -2.58 -10.85 -8.28
N ALA A 144 -3.47 -11.67 -7.73
CA ALA A 144 -3.14 -13.04 -7.32
C ALA A 144 -3.20 -14.09 -8.45
N ALA A 145 -3.52 -13.69 -9.69
CA ALA A 145 -3.51 -14.63 -10.81
C ALA A 145 -2.06 -14.93 -11.24
N PRO A 146 -1.67 -16.21 -11.39
CA PRO A 146 -0.30 -16.62 -11.72
C PRO A 146 0.13 -16.29 -13.16
N ARG A 147 -0.80 -15.91 -14.03
CA ARG A 147 -0.57 -15.69 -15.46
C ARG A 147 -1.37 -14.51 -15.95
N PHE A 148 -0.69 -13.37 -16.08
CA PHE A 148 -1.11 -12.27 -16.94
C PHE A 148 0.11 -11.82 -17.78
N VAL A 149 0.93 -12.79 -18.17
CA VAL A 149 2.04 -12.60 -19.09
C VAL A 149 1.62 -13.27 -20.39
N ASP A 150 1.01 -12.49 -21.27
CA ASP A 150 0.91 -12.75 -22.72
C ASP A 150 0.67 -11.40 -23.40
N ALA A 151 1.67 -10.51 -23.28
CA ALA A 151 1.85 -9.34 -24.13
C ALA A 151 3.28 -8.80 -23.94
N HIS A 152 4.28 -9.67 -24.11
CA HIS A 152 5.62 -9.20 -24.47
C HIS A 152 5.60 -8.98 -25.99
N PRO A 153 5.79 -7.76 -26.53
CA PRO A 153 6.09 -7.64 -27.94
C PRO A 153 7.44 -8.33 -28.19
N PRO A 154 7.59 -9.13 -29.26
CA PRO A 154 8.86 -9.78 -29.56
C PRO A 154 9.95 -8.73 -29.79
N ARG A 155 11.15 -9.06 -29.32
CA ARG A 155 12.41 -8.31 -29.52
C ARG A 155 12.71 -8.03 -30.99
#